data_AF-A0A7S0SMI6-F1
#
_entry.id   AF-A0A7S0SMI6-F1
#
_cell.length_a   1.000
_cell.length_b   1.000
_cell.length_c   1.000
_cell.angle_alpha   90.00
_cell.angle_beta   90.00
_cell.angle_gamma   90.00
#
_symmetry.space_group_name_H-M   'P 1'
#
loop_
_entity.id
_entity.type
_entity.pdbx_description
1 polymer ?
#
loop_
_entity_poly.entity_id
_entity_poly.type
_entity_poly.pdbx_seq_one_letter_code
_entity_poly.pdbx_strand_id
1 'polypeptide(L)'
;ELSTVGLISRRSTIRGVADVSGQTSKVVGVWTFGSPRVGDEFFSVDYGAILGDQTWRVTHAHDIVPSVPYRIMGFHHVPTEVFYPPDSSAPPTVCDSSGEDLRCSDSEWTHASIVDHMYYLETYICGCNI
;
A
#
# COMPACT_ATOMS: atom_id res chain seq x y z
N GLU A 1 10.43 -54.36 -6.21
CA GLU A 1 9.49 -54.00 -7.28
C GLU A 1 9.13 -52.51 -7.17
N LEU A 2 9.29 -51.80 -8.29
CA LEU A 2 8.67 -50.54 -8.78
C LEU A 2 7.93 -49.63 -7.76
N SER A 3 8.46 -48.42 -7.52
CA SER A 3 8.04 -47.14 -8.14
C SER A 3 6.75 -46.52 -7.57
N THR A 4 6.87 -45.35 -6.93
CA THR A 4 5.99 -44.21 -7.21
C THR A 4 6.74 -42.91 -6.91
N VAL A 5 7.12 -42.22 -7.98
CA VAL A 5 7.47 -40.79 -7.98
C VAL A 5 6.18 -40.00 -7.70
N GLY A 6 6.15 -39.28 -6.58
CA GLY A 6 5.05 -38.39 -6.20
C GLY A 6 5.45 -36.92 -6.34
N LEU A 7 5.32 -36.42 -7.57
CA LEU A 7 5.06 -35.05 -8.00
C LEU A 7 5.33 -33.87 -7.02
N ILE A 8 6.21 -32.99 -7.50
CA ILE A 8 6.35 -31.59 -7.11
C ILE A 8 4.96 -30.92 -7.05
N SER A 9 4.45 -30.67 -5.84
CA SER A 9 3.43 -29.63 -5.66
C SER A 9 4.16 -28.29 -5.56
N ARG A 10 4.12 -27.55 -6.66
CA ARG A 10 4.53 -26.14 -6.72
C ARG A 10 3.58 -25.29 -5.88
N ARG A 11 3.68 -25.36 -4.56
CA ARG A 11 3.20 -24.27 -3.70
C ARG A 11 4.42 -23.53 -3.21
N SER A 12 4.76 -22.46 -3.93
CA SER A 12 5.56 -21.37 -3.42
C SER A 12 4.83 -20.76 -2.22
N THR A 13 4.87 -21.42 -1.07
CA THR A 13 4.62 -20.73 0.18
C THR A 13 5.87 -19.91 0.43
N ILE A 14 5.86 -18.67 -0.06
CA ILE A 14 6.83 -17.66 0.35
C ILE A 14 6.67 -17.58 1.87
N ARG A 15 7.66 -18.13 2.58
CA ARG A 15 7.72 -18.03 4.04
C ARG A 15 7.81 -16.54 4.35
N GLY A 16 6.96 -16.06 5.26
CA GLY A 16 7.09 -14.71 5.81
C GLY A 16 8.49 -14.48 6.37
N VAL A 17 8.83 -13.22 6.64
CA VAL A 17 10.11 -12.82 7.23
C VAL A 17 10.41 -13.74 8.42
N ALA A 18 11.41 -14.61 8.25
CA ALA A 18 11.93 -15.40 9.33
C ALA A 18 12.74 -14.45 10.20
N ASP A 19 12.31 -14.26 11.44
CA ASP A 19 13.16 -13.58 12.43
C ASP A 19 14.48 -14.36 12.59
N VAL A 20 15.55 -13.71 13.05
CA VAL A 20 16.85 -14.34 13.33
C VAL A 20 16.72 -15.54 14.29
N SER A 21 15.60 -15.63 15.03
CA SER A 21 15.20 -16.77 15.86
C SER A 21 14.60 -17.98 15.12
N GLY A 22 14.41 -17.91 13.79
CA GLY A 22 13.79 -18.98 12.99
C GLY A 22 12.27 -19.07 13.12
N GLN A 23 11.63 -18.10 13.78
CA GLN A 23 10.18 -18.03 13.88
C GLN A 23 9.57 -17.40 12.63
N THR A 24 8.54 -18.06 12.08
CA THR A 24 7.72 -17.51 11.00
C THR A 24 6.57 -16.73 11.60
N SER A 25 6.67 -15.40 11.57
CA SER A 25 5.59 -14.52 11.97
C SER A 25 4.69 -14.23 10.76
N LYS A 26 3.39 -14.41 10.93
CA LYS A 26 2.39 -14.05 9.92
C LYS A 26 2.14 -12.54 10.01
N VAL A 27 2.27 -11.83 8.91
CA VAL A 27 1.79 -10.44 8.81
C VAL A 27 0.27 -10.45 8.92
N VAL A 28 -0.27 -9.63 9.82
CA VAL A 28 -1.73 -9.53 10.05
C VAL A 28 -2.34 -8.29 9.41
N GLY A 29 -1.52 -7.30 9.08
CA GLY A 29 -1.94 -6.07 8.43
C GLY A 29 -0.75 -5.13 8.20
N VAL A 30 -0.82 -4.39 7.11
CA VAL A 30 0.10 -3.30 6.77
C VAL A 30 -0.75 -2.05 6.57
N TRP A 31 -0.44 -1.00 7.32
CA TRP A 31 -1.10 0.29 7.23
C TRP A 31 -0.06 1.35 6.98
N THR A 32 -0.25 2.14 5.94
CA THR A 32 0.65 3.25 5.61
C THR A 32 -0.15 4.52 5.46
N PHE A 33 0.39 5.65 5.91
CA PHE A 33 -0.23 6.97 5.80
C PHE A 33 0.67 7.85 4.95
N GLY A 34 0.14 8.42 3.86
CA GLY A 34 0.90 9.29 2.97
C GLY A 34 2.11 8.61 2.33
N SER A 35 2.05 7.29 2.09
CA SER A 35 3.18 6.56 1.51
C SER A 35 3.47 7.03 0.10
N PRO A 36 4.73 7.31 -0.26
CA PRO A 36 5.13 7.49 -1.65
C PRO A 36 5.03 6.18 -2.43
N ARG A 37 5.16 6.25 -3.76
CA ARG A 37 5.34 5.06 -4.60
C ARG A 37 6.71 4.44 -4.30
N VAL A 38 6.75 3.13 -4.14
CA VAL A 38 7.94 2.41 -3.64
C VAL A 38 8.63 1.58 -4.72
N GLY A 39 7.89 1.10 -5.70
CA GLY A 39 8.41 0.23 -6.77
C GLY A 39 7.70 0.46 -8.08
N ASP A 40 7.98 -0.41 -9.04
CA ASP A 40 7.32 -0.44 -10.34
C ASP A 40 6.05 -1.30 -10.32
N GLU A 41 5.42 -1.45 -11.49
CA GLU A 41 4.21 -2.28 -11.64
C GLU A 41 4.47 -3.76 -11.29
N PHE A 42 5.64 -4.30 -11.64
CA PHE A 42 6.00 -5.69 -11.30
C PHE A 42 6.09 -5.88 -9.79
N PHE A 43 6.77 -4.96 -9.10
CA PHE A 43 6.79 -4.95 -7.64
C PHE A 43 5.38 -4.86 -7.05
N SER A 44 4.52 -4.01 -7.61
CA SER A 44 3.14 -3.86 -7.13
C SER A 44 2.34 -5.15 -7.25
N VAL A 45 2.44 -5.84 -8.39
CA VAL A 45 1.80 -7.13 -8.63
C VAL A 45 2.32 -8.20 -7.67
N ASP A 46 3.63 -8.33 -7.54
CA ASP A 46 4.25 -9.32 -6.64
C ASP A 46 3.90 -9.05 -5.18
N TYR A 47 3.91 -7.78 -4.75
CA TYR A 47 3.50 -7.37 -3.41
C TYR A 47 2.01 -7.67 -3.18
N GLY A 48 1.15 -7.30 -4.12
CA GLY A 48 -0.29 -7.54 -4.06
C GLY A 48 -0.63 -9.02 -3.91
N ALA A 49 0.08 -9.90 -4.60
CA ALA A 49 -0.09 -11.35 -4.49
C ALA A 49 0.26 -11.93 -3.11
N ILE A 50 1.10 -11.24 -2.33
CA ILE A 50 1.58 -11.71 -1.02
C ILE A 50 0.82 -11.02 0.13
N LEU A 51 0.63 -9.70 0.04
CA LEU A 51 0.16 -8.85 1.14
C LEU A 51 -1.02 -7.94 0.76
N GLY A 52 -1.52 -7.95 -0.49
CA GLY A 52 -2.56 -7.03 -0.96
C GLY A 52 -3.81 -7.04 -0.07
N ASP A 53 -4.31 -8.22 0.28
CA ASP A 53 -5.49 -8.43 1.13
C ASP A 53 -5.33 -7.93 2.58
N GLN A 54 -4.09 -7.57 2.97
CA GLN A 54 -3.72 -7.13 4.31
C GLN A 54 -3.15 -5.71 4.29
N THR A 55 -3.06 -5.07 3.13
CA THR A 55 -2.40 -3.77 2.97
C THR A 55 -3.41 -2.68 2.67
N TRP A 56 -3.35 -1.62 3.48
CA TRP A 56 -4.20 -0.45 3.35
C TRP A 56 -3.33 0.80 3.31
N ARG A 57 -3.38 1.49 2.17
CA ARG A 57 -2.68 2.77 1.96
C ARG A 57 -3.65 3.92 2.17
N VAL A 58 -3.50 4.63 3.27
CA VAL A 58 -4.32 5.78 3.61
C VAL A 58 -3.74 7.03 2.96
N THR A 59 -4.56 7.74 2.19
CA THR A 59 -4.25 9.02 1.55
C THR A 59 -5.25 10.08 2.02
N HIS A 60 -4.82 11.34 2.05
CA HIS A 60 -5.63 12.44 2.57
C HIS A 60 -5.53 13.66 1.67
N ALA A 61 -6.71 14.14 1.23
CA ALA A 61 -6.89 15.37 0.48
C ALA A 61 -5.84 15.53 -0.65
N HIS A 62 -5.08 16.62 -0.63
CA HIS A 62 -4.12 16.98 -1.66
C HIS A 62 -2.67 16.63 -1.27
N ASP A 63 -2.46 15.61 -0.43
CA ASP A 63 -1.13 15.17 -0.02
C ASP A 63 -0.24 14.90 -1.26
N ILE A 64 0.90 15.59 -1.29
CA ILE A 64 1.90 15.48 -2.35
C ILE A 64 2.68 14.16 -2.31
N VAL A 65 2.89 13.56 -1.14
CA VAL A 65 3.82 12.43 -0.99
C VAL A 65 3.35 11.18 -1.74
N PRO A 66 2.07 10.77 -1.70
CA PRO A 66 1.57 9.69 -2.55
C PRO A 66 1.75 9.93 -4.05
N SER A 67 1.89 11.19 -4.49
CA SER A 67 2.08 11.50 -5.91
C SER A 67 3.52 11.33 -6.39
N VAL A 68 4.47 11.05 -5.51
CA VAL A 68 5.90 10.87 -5.85
C VAL A 68 6.44 9.48 -5.51
N PRO A 69 7.44 8.96 -6.24
CA PRO A 69 7.85 9.42 -7.58
C PRO A 69 6.72 9.30 -8.60
N TYR A 70 6.81 10.04 -9.71
CA TYR A 70 5.73 10.10 -10.71
C TYR A 70 5.61 8.79 -11.51
N ARG A 71 4.38 8.45 -11.92
CA ARG A 71 4.09 7.28 -12.78
C ARG A 71 4.88 7.26 -14.09
N ILE A 72 5.14 8.43 -14.68
CA ILE A 72 5.94 8.55 -15.92
C ILE A 72 7.38 8.04 -15.75
N MET A 73 7.87 7.96 -14.51
CA MET A 73 9.18 7.40 -14.17
C MET A 73 9.14 5.88 -13.99
N GLY A 74 7.99 5.23 -14.21
CA GLY A 74 7.80 3.78 -14.06
C GLY A 74 7.42 3.33 -12.65
N PHE A 75 7.09 4.25 -11.73
CA PHE A 75 6.68 3.93 -10.38
C PHE A 75 5.17 3.68 -10.30
N HIS A 76 4.77 2.74 -9.44
CA HIS A 76 3.39 2.31 -9.27
C HIS A 76 3.08 1.98 -7.81
N HIS A 77 1.91 2.36 -7.34
CA HIS A 77 1.43 2.02 -6.00
C HIS A 77 1.02 0.56 -5.87
N VAL A 78 1.10 0.06 -4.64
CA VAL A 78 0.48 -1.21 -4.22
C VAL A 78 -1.00 -0.98 -3.85
N PRO A 79 -1.90 -1.96 -4.04
CA PRO A 79 -3.26 -1.89 -3.53
C PRO A 79 -3.32 -2.18 -2.01
N THR A 80 -4.40 -1.84 -1.29
CA THR A 80 -5.57 -1.03 -1.67
C THR A 80 -5.49 0.36 -1.04
N GLU A 81 -5.92 1.39 -1.77
CA GLU A 81 -5.99 2.76 -1.26
C GLU A 81 -7.32 3.01 -0.50
N VAL A 82 -7.21 3.74 0.61
CA VAL A 82 -8.32 4.31 1.35
C VAL A 82 -8.14 5.83 1.34
N PHE A 83 -8.92 6.50 0.50
CA PHE A 83 -8.81 7.94 0.28
C PHE A 83 -9.75 8.72 1.19
N TYR A 84 -9.20 9.64 1.96
CA TYR A 84 -9.96 10.63 2.72
C TYR A 84 -10.04 11.94 1.91
N PRO A 85 -11.23 12.32 1.43
CA PRO A 85 -11.38 13.51 0.59
C PRO A 85 -11.11 14.81 1.37
N PRO A 86 -10.86 15.94 0.67
CA PRO A 86 -10.63 17.24 1.32
C PRO A 86 -11.80 17.72 2.19
N ASP A 87 -13.02 17.33 1.83
CA ASP A 87 -14.19 17.56 2.68
C ASP A 87 -14.23 16.54 3.81
N SER A 88 -13.81 16.96 5.01
CA SER A 88 -13.85 16.14 6.24
C SER A 88 -15.22 15.56 6.59
N SER A 89 -16.32 16.11 6.03
CA SER A 89 -17.67 15.57 6.25
C SER A 89 -18.03 14.43 5.30
N ALA A 90 -17.28 14.25 4.22
CA ALA A 90 -17.48 13.16 3.28
C ALA A 90 -16.83 11.86 3.81
N PRO A 91 -17.47 10.69 3.58
CA PRO A 91 -16.91 9.41 4.01
C PRO A 91 -15.64 9.07 3.21
N PRO A 92 -14.73 8.27 3.78
CA PRO A 92 -13.58 7.77 3.04
C PRO A 92 -14.02 6.83 1.91
N THR A 93 -13.29 6.89 0.79
CA THR A 93 -13.49 6.04 -0.38
C THR A 93 -12.47 4.91 -0.38
N VAL A 94 -12.95 3.66 -0.43
CA VAL A 94 -12.09 2.50 -0.67
C VAL A 94 -11.95 2.31 -2.17
N CYS A 95 -10.73 2.41 -2.66
CA CYS A 95 -10.39 2.35 -4.08
C CYS A 95 -10.36 0.92 -4.59
N ASP A 96 -10.30 0.75 -5.91
CA ASP A 96 -10.12 -0.57 -6.49
C ASP A 96 -8.72 -1.16 -6.21
N SER A 97 -8.51 -2.39 -6.68
CA SER A 97 -7.26 -3.13 -6.49
C SER A 97 -6.18 -2.77 -7.52
N SER A 98 -6.36 -1.73 -8.35
CA SER A 98 -5.32 -1.28 -9.27
C SER A 98 -4.16 -0.62 -8.53
N GLY A 99 -4.43 0.04 -7.39
CA GLY A 99 -3.45 0.86 -6.68
C GLY A 99 -3.37 2.31 -7.16
N GLU A 100 -3.97 2.66 -8.30
CA GLU A 100 -3.96 4.02 -8.91
C GLU A 100 -5.38 4.38 -9.45
N ASP A 101 -6.43 4.13 -8.67
CA ASP A 101 -7.83 4.41 -9.05
C ASP A 101 -8.06 5.91 -9.25
N LEU A 102 -8.48 6.30 -10.46
CA LEU A 102 -8.76 7.69 -10.86
C LEU A 102 -9.93 8.34 -10.09
N ARG A 103 -10.65 7.60 -9.24
CA ARG A 103 -11.73 8.12 -8.39
C ARG A 103 -11.26 8.47 -6.98
N CYS A 104 -10.02 8.18 -6.63
CA CYS A 104 -9.45 8.37 -5.29
C CYS A 104 -8.51 9.57 -5.25
N SER A 105 -7.37 9.51 -4.56
CA SER A 105 -6.44 10.66 -4.53
C SER A 105 -6.05 11.12 -5.93
N ASP A 106 -5.92 10.20 -6.89
CA ASP A 106 -5.64 10.47 -8.30
C ASP A 106 -6.73 11.30 -9.02
N SER A 107 -7.91 11.48 -8.42
CA SER A 107 -8.95 12.40 -8.89
C SER A 107 -8.64 13.87 -8.55
N GLU A 108 -7.75 14.12 -7.60
CA GLU A 108 -7.41 15.45 -7.14
C GLU A 108 -6.45 16.13 -8.11
N TRP A 109 -6.87 17.27 -8.65
CA TRP A 109 -6.13 17.97 -9.71
C TRP A 109 -4.73 18.45 -9.28
N THR A 110 -4.54 18.68 -7.98
CA THR A 110 -3.27 19.15 -7.42
C THR A 110 -2.84 18.33 -6.20
N HIS A 111 -1.96 17.36 -6.37
CA HIS A 111 -1.27 16.70 -5.25
C HIS A 111 -0.06 17.54 -4.82
N ALA A 112 -0.30 18.67 -4.14
CA ALA A 112 0.76 19.65 -3.87
C ALA A 112 0.79 20.16 -2.42
N SER A 113 -0.05 19.62 -1.53
CA SER A 113 -0.14 20.08 -0.15
C SER A 113 0.75 19.26 0.77
N ILE A 114 1.86 19.85 1.21
CA ILE A 114 2.63 19.31 2.34
C ILE A 114 1.86 19.44 3.66
N VAL A 115 0.92 20.39 3.74
CA VAL A 115 0.09 20.56 4.93
C VAL A 115 -0.83 19.36 5.10
N ASP A 116 -1.43 18.86 4.01
CA ASP A 116 -2.32 17.70 4.06
C ASP A 116 -1.55 16.42 4.38
N HIS A 117 -0.26 16.35 4.01
CA HIS A 117 0.63 15.27 4.43
C HIS A 117 0.86 15.24 5.95
N MET A 118 0.87 16.41 6.59
CA MET A 118 1.17 16.51 8.02
C MET A 118 0.04 16.03 8.92
N TYR A 119 -1.17 15.84 8.39
CA TYR A 119 -2.35 15.47 9.16
C TYR A 119 -3.04 14.25 8.56
N TYR A 120 -3.25 13.24 9.39
CA TYR A 120 -4.02 12.05 9.05
C TYR A 120 -4.95 11.69 10.20
N LEU A 121 -6.24 11.45 9.90
CA LEU A 121 -7.26 11.15 10.91
C LEU A 121 -7.27 12.17 12.05
N GLU A 122 -7.28 13.46 11.68
CA GLU A 122 -7.27 14.60 12.62
C GLU A 122 -6.01 14.68 13.52
N THR A 123 -4.99 13.88 13.23
CA THR A 123 -3.77 13.78 14.04
C THR A 123 -2.57 14.31 13.28
N TYR A 124 -1.80 15.19 13.91
CA TYR A 124 -0.51 15.65 13.37
C TYR A 124 0.52 14.53 13.46
N ILE A 125 1.06 14.07 12.32
CA ILE A 125 1.94 12.89 12.26
C ILE A 125 3.44 13.23 12.24
N CYS A 126 3.82 14.48 11.94
CA CYS A 126 5.21 14.88 11.78
C CYS A 126 5.86 15.39 13.09
N GLY A 127 5.15 15.30 14.21
CA GLY A 127 5.63 15.73 15.52
C GLY A 127 5.77 14.58 16.50
N CYS A 128 6.72 14.70 17.42
CA CYS A 128 6.68 13.94 18.66
C CYS A 128 5.82 14.74 19.64
N ASN A 129 4.61 14.26 19.97
CA ASN A 129 3.91 14.74 21.16
C ASN A 129 4.75 14.31 22.37
N ILE A 130 5.47 15.24 22.98
CA ILE A 130 6.28 15.04 24.19
C ILE A 130 5.45 15.36 25.43
#